data_AF-A0A7W8FWK1-F1
#
_entry.id   AF-A0A7W8FWK1-F1
#
_cell.length_a   1.000
_cell.length_b   1.000
_cell.length_c   1.000
_cell.angle_alpha   90.00
_cell.angle_beta   90.00
_cell.angle_gamma   90.00
#
_symmetry.space_group_name_H-M   'P 1'
#
loop_
_entity.id
_entity.type
_entity.pdbx_description
1 polymer ?
#
loop_
_entity_poly.entity_id
_entity_poly.type
_entity_poly.pdbx_seq_one_letter_code
_entity_poly.pdbx_strand_id
1 'polypeptide(L)' 'MKNIVDELKDVSFKKHVVTSIEYDCKDDTAKDEVYEAVHDIIENHLEDFAKITYDLEPDDKVKVEVIENI' A
#
# COMPACT_ATOMS: atom_id res chain seq x y z
N MET A 1 -10.52 19.22 -4.22
CA MET A 1 -9.32 19.38 -5.08
C MET A 1 -8.77 18.00 -5.31
N LYS A 2 -8.42 17.64 -6.55
CA LYS A 2 -7.65 16.40 -6.78
C LYS A 2 -6.28 16.59 -6.13
N ASN A 3 -5.73 15.54 -5.53
CA ASN A 3 -4.36 15.59 -5.02
C ASN A 3 -3.40 15.50 -6.22
N ILE A 4 -2.19 16.05 -6.10
CA ILE A 4 -1.15 15.95 -7.13
C ILE A 4 -0.86 14.49 -7.51
N VAL A 5 -1.02 13.56 -6.58
CA VAL A 5 -0.88 12.12 -6.83
C VAL A 5 -1.93 11.62 -7.82
N ASP A 6 -3.19 12.03 -7.66
CA ASP A 6 -4.28 11.66 -8.58
C ASP A 6 -4.05 12.24 -9.98
N GLU A 7 -3.51 13.45 -10.05
CA GLU A 7 -3.17 14.10 -11.32
C GLU A 7 -2.05 13.35 -12.06
N LEU A 8 -1.02 12.89 -11.35
CA LEU A 8 0.04 12.04 -11.92
C LEU A 8 -0.50 10.68 -12.38
N LYS A 9 -1.46 10.09 -11.64
CA LYS A 9 -2.16 8.86 -12.03
C LYS A 9 -3.10 9.03 -13.23
N ASP A 10 -3.50 10.24 -13.62
CA ASP A 10 -4.40 10.50 -14.77
C ASP A 10 -3.65 10.70 -16.11
N VAL A 11 -2.33 10.89 -16.07
CA VAL A 11 -1.49 11.12 -17.26
C VAL A 11 -1.52 9.94 -18.24
N SER A 12 -1.90 10.15 -19.51
CA SER A 12 -2.18 9.11 -20.53
C SER A 12 -0.97 8.37 -21.11
N PHE A 13 0.14 8.30 -20.38
CA PHE A 13 1.36 7.60 -20.79
C PHE A 13 1.50 6.28 -20.03
N LYS A 14 2.18 5.30 -20.66
CA LYS A 14 2.56 4.06 -19.98
C LYS A 14 3.43 4.41 -18.78
N LYS A 15 3.02 3.96 -17.60
CA LYS A 15 3.68 4.27 -16.34
C LYS A 15 3.62 3.08 -15.42
N HIS A 16 4.56 3.07 -14.49
CA HIS A 16 4.62 2.11 -13.40
C HIS A 16 4.36 2.90 -12.12
N VAL A 17 3.31 2.55 -11.40
CA VAL A 17 2.95 3.21 -10.15
C VAL A 17 3.30 2.28 -9.00
N VAL A 18 4.16 2.78 -8.12
CA VAL A 18 4.51 2.13 -6.85
C VAL A 18 3.92 2.99 -5.76
N THR A 19 3.02 2.41 -4.98
CA THR A 19 2.47 3.06 -3.78
C THR A 19 3.10 2.41 -2.57
N SER A 20 3.85 3.20 -1.79
CA SER A 20 4.42 2.77 -0.51
C SER A 20 3.66 3.45 0.61
N ILE A 21 3.13 2.68 1.54
CA ILE A 21 2.39 3.15 2.71
C ILE A 21 3.12 2.66 3.95
N GLU A 22 3.47 3.58 4.85
CA GLU A 22 4.07 3.26 6.13
C GLU A 22 3.06 3.53 7.25
N TYR A 23 2.80 2.51 8.07
CA TYR A 23 1.92 2.59 9.22
C TYR A 23 2.76 2.64 10.49
N ASP A 24 2.63 3.72 11.24
CA ASP A 24 3.24 3.92 12.55
C ASP A 24 2.40 3.18 13.60
N CYS A 25 2.91 2.05 14.09
CA CYS A 25 2.24 1.22 15.08
C CYS A 25 2.85 1.51 16.45
N LYS A 26 2.03 1.53 17.51
CA LYS A 26 2.54 1.85 18.87
C LYS A 26 2.95 0.61 19.68
N ASP A 27 2.46 -0.55 19.26
CA ASP A 27 2.66 -1.84 19.89
C ASP A 27 2.36 -2.95 18.89
N ASP A 28 2.65 -4.19 19.27
CA ASP A 28 2.48 -5.35 18.40
C ASP A 28 1.00 -5.66 18.09
N THR A 29 0.06 -5.31 18.98
CA THR A 29 -1.38 -5.48 18.69
C THR A 29 -1.82 -4.55 17.57
N ALA A 30 -1.35 -3.30 17.57
CA ALA A 30 -1.60 -2.36 16.48
C ALA A 30 -0.99 -2.83 15.15
N LYS A 31 0.17 -3.52 15.17
CA LYS A 31 0.76 -4.12 13.96
C LYS A 31 -0.13 -5.20 13.39
N ASP A 32 -0.65 -6.09 14.23
CA ASP A 32 -1.54 -7.17 13.80
C ASP A 32 -2.87 -6.61 13.24
N GLU A 33 -3.47 -5.61 13.90
CA GLU A 33 -4.68 -4.94 13.40
C GLU A 33 -4.46 -4.27 12.04
N VAL A 34 -3.33 -3.56 11.87
CA VAL A 34 -2.97 -2.94 10.59
C VAL A 34 -2.75 -4.01 9.52
N TYR A 35 -2.06 -5.10 9.87
CA TYR A 35 -1.84 -6.21 8.95
C TYR A 35 -3.16 -6.82 8.49
N GLU A 36 -4.07 -7.18 9.40
CA GLU A 36 -5.37 -7.76 9.06
C GLU A 36 -6.21 -6.81 8.19
N ALA A 37 -6.28 -5.52 8.56
CA ALA A 37 -7.06 -4.54 7.81
C ALA A 37 -6.52 -4.33 6.39
N VAL A 38 -5.20 -4.22 6.24
CA VAL A 38 -4.56 -4.04 4.92
C VAL A 38 -4.68 -5.32 4.09
N HIS A 39 -4.54 -6.49 4.72
CA HIS A 39 -4.71 -7.78 4.07
C HIS A 39 -6.12 -7.95 3.50
N ASP A 40 -7.16 -7.65 4.26
CA ASP A 40 -8.56 -7.75 3.82
C ASP A 40 -8.86 -6.81 2.64
N ILE A 41 -8.37 -5.57 2.68
CA ILE A 41 -8.53 -4.62 1.55
C ILE A 41 -7.83 -5.16 0.30
N ILE A 42 -6.60 -5.65 0.46
CA ILE A 42 -5.82 -6.18 -0.65
C ILE A 42 -6.45 -7.45 -1.22
N GLU A 43 -6.95 -8.35 -0.38
CA GLU A 43 -7.59 -9.59 -0.80
C GLU A 43 -8.81 -9.30 -1.69
N ASN A 44 -9.57 -8.25 -1.36
CA ASN A 44 -10.71 -7.78 -2.16
C ASN A 44 -10.33 -7.09 -3.49
N HIS A 45 -9.05 -6.75 -3.69
CA HIS A 45 -8.55 -5.98 -4.84
C HIS A 45 -7.33 -6.63 -5.52
N LEU A 46 -7.11 -7.94 -5.34
CA LEU A 46 -5.92 -8.65 -5.86
C LEU A 46 -5.74 -8.51 -7.37
N GLU A 47 -6.81 -8.34 -8.14
CA GLU A 47 -6.75 -8.21 -9.61
C GLU A 47 -6.13 -6.87 -10.06
N ASP A 48 -6.17 -5.85 -9.21
CA ASP A 48 -5.66 -4.50 -9.50
C ASP A 48 -4.14 -4.39 -9.29
N PHE A 49 -3.51 -5.38 -8.63
CA PHE A 49 -2.13 -5.30 -8.19
C PHE A 49 -1.23 -6.42 -8.76
N ALA A 50 -0.08 -6.02 -9.31
CA ALA A 50 0.92 -6.92 -9.88
C ALA A 50 1.84 -7.55 -8.84
N LYS A 51 2.11 -6.85 -7.73
CA LYS A 51 2.97 -7.31 -6.64
C LYS A 51 2.65 -6.54 -5.36
N ILE A 52 2.67 -7.26 -4.24
CA ILE A 52 2.44 -6.72 -2.90
C ILE A 52 3.56 -7.22 -1.99
N THR A 53 4.14 -6.35 -1.18
CA THR A 53 5.19 -6.70 -0.20
C THR A 53 4.85 -6.07 1.13
N TYR A 54 4.91 -6.88 2.19
CA TYR A 54 4.69 -6.49 3.58
C TYR A 54 5.99 -6.70 4.34
N ASP A 55 6.59 -5.60 4.80
CA ASP A 55 7.78 -5.64 5.64
C ASP A 55 7.42 -5.13 7.04
N LEU A 56 7.52 -6.02 8.03
CA LEU A 56 7.45 -5.70 9.46
C LEU A 56 8.84 -5.25 9.91
N GLU A 57 9.00 -3.95 10.12
CA GLU A 57 10.26 -3.39 10.60
C GLU A 57 10.36 -3.47 12.13
N PRO A 58 11.57 -3.65 12.69
CA PRO A 58 11.80 -3.71 14.13
C PRO A 58 11.56 -2.38 14.87
N ASP A 59 11.35 -1.27 14.14
CA ASP A 59 11.12 0.10 14.66
C ASP A 59 9.62 0.45 14.77
N ASP A 60 8.78 -0.53 15.08
CA ASP A 60 7.32 -0.39 15.20
C ASP A 60 6.59 0.11 13.94
N LYS A 61 7.16 -0.17 12.76
CA LYS A 61 6.59 0.24 11.47
C LYS A 61 6.20 -0.95 10.62
N VAL A 62 5.07 -0.81 9.92
CA VAL A 62 4.66 -1.73 8.86
C VAL A 62 4.75 -0.99 7.54
N LYS A 63 5.60 -1.47 6.64
CA LYS A 63 5.72 -0.94 5.28
C LYS A 63 4.99 -1.84 4.31
N VAL A 64 4.09 -1.24 3.54
CA VAL A 64 3.32 -1.93 2.50
C VAL A 64 3.66 -1.30 1.17
N GLU A 65 4.24 -2.09 0.27
CA GLU A 65 4.50 -1.67 -1.11
C GLU A 65 3.58 -2.41 -2.05
N VAL A 66 2.85 -1.63 -2.85
CA VAL A 66 1.87 -2.14 -3.81
C VAL A 66 2.21 -1.62 -5.20
N ILE A 67 2.29 -2.55 -6.16
CA ILE A 67 2.53 -2.26 -7.57
C ILE A 67 1.24 -2.48 -8.33
N GLU A 68 0.72 -1.43 -8.98
CA GLU A 68 -0.50 -1.51 -9.81
C GLU A 68 -0.19 -2.16 -11.17
N ASN A 69 -1.11 -3.00 -11.68
CA ASN A 69 -1.09 -3.47 -13.06
C ASN A 69 -1.76 -2.39 -13.94
N ILE A 70 -0.99 -1.69 -14.78
CA ILE A 70 -1.48 -0.66 -15.72
C ILE A 70 -1.10 -1.01 -17.16
#